data_AF-A0A7C4KSG4-F1
#
_entry.id   AF-A0A7C4KSG4-F1
#
_cell.length_a   1.000
_cell.length_b   1.000
_cell.length_c   1.000
_cell.angle_alpha   90.00
_cell.angle_beta   90.00
_cell.angle_gamma   90.00
#
_symmetry.space_group_name_H-M   'P 1'
#
loop_
_entity.id
_entity.type
_entity.pdbx_description
1 polymer ?
#
loop_
_entity_poly.entity_id
_entity_poly.type
_entity_poly.pdbx_seq_one_letter_code
_entity_poly.pdbx_strand_id
1 'polypeptide(L)'
;MNTNSFDAYIPMLGGDAPTVIATVMGGDVWNEQATGGHFRYMGTTTLTNIPNTYWECLVSYPSFESIIAAFDAESDHVAYAEPKCGGYATRIKVYSKRIGGRLWLLSTGAPKEGYTDFASLIAHEFGHVQKILHPRCGEKCTMSGSIATGTIRLRDLAYYDNKCSWEVSGYRATTPYFRFQNYGSFGQEQQIFLGISVSKGGAGIHYASGGYDINAAFFTFNGGTWVPYLQGAAEKPLGLFTVTSRGPTPALWREDVTTDRVFFTHYYPLGLMYSESESLGVSYVRSSDSFQTKTPGDLYRCDTMATWMTCASSSRVASAKRISVAWDDFNNRSITVWANLDRTNDATNGDVRVSTGYISHTTIPASDSLGAISSVSPGVACKAYQAHGGNDCIVAYVDQTDNLGRVMVKTFWNRPFQSSPPYRYRVENLLGPVMLDPNMRTASGIAAWYQDGKFYIAARTTWFGQNLAVYSSTDGYRNWSLDSSFGTSTYSATAPSAASCFAGVYNALVYAR
;
A
#
# COMPACT_ATOMS: atom_id res chain seq x y z
N MET A 1 -11.41 -16.53 21.33
CA MET A 1 -10.08 -16.13 20.81
C MET A 1 -9.19 -15.80 21.99
N ASN A 2 -8.09 -16.53 22.17
CA ASN A 2 -7.11 -16.24 23.20
C ASN A 2 -6.32 -15.00 22.77
N THR A 3 -6.36 -13.93 23.57
CA THR A 3 -5.80 -12.60 23.25
C THR A 3 -4.37 -12.40 23.75
N ASN A 4 -3.69 -13.47 24.18
CA ASN A 4 -2.31 -13.38 24.64
C ASN A 4 -1.41 -12.98 23.46
N SER A 5 -0.59 -11.94 23.65
CA SER A 5 0.34 -11.49 22.63
C SER A 5 1.36 -12.59 22.32
N PHE A 6 1.66 -12.76 21.03
CA PHE A 6 2.66 -13.71 20.56
C PHE A 6 4.03 -13.52 21.24
N ASP A 7 4.35 -12.28 21.60
CA ASP A 7 5.56 -11.88 22.31
C ASP A 7 5.73 -12.58 23.66
N ALA A 8 4.65 -12.99 24.33
CA ALA A 8 4.70 -13.70 25.60
C ALA A 8 5.15 -15.18 25.47
N TYR A 9 5.05 -15.77 24.26
CA TYR A 9 5.40 -17.17 24.01
C TYR A 9 6.80 -17.34 23.42
N ILE A 10 7.39 -16.30 22.82
CA ILE A 10 8.75 -16.32 22.25
C ILE A 10 9.84 -16.78 23.27
N PRO A 11 9.81 -16.35 24.56
CA PRO A 11 10.83 -16.76 25.52
C PRO A 11 10.70 -18.21 26.02
N MET A 12 9.57 -18.88 25.80
CA MET A 12 9.34 -20.27 26.26
C MET A 12 9.80 -21.33 25.25
N LEU A 13 10.33 -20.91 24.09
CA LEU A 13 10.76 -21.78 22.99
C LEU A 13 12.19 -22.34 23.13
N GLY A 14 12.71 -22.38 24.36
CA GLY A 14 13.97 -23.03 24.72
C GLY A 14 13.82 -24.41 25.34
N GLY A 15 12.60 -24.96 25.42
CA GLY A 15 12.31 -26.28 26.00
C GLY A 15 11.91 -27.31 24.94
N ASP A 16 12.23 -28.58 25.20
CA ASP A 16 12.10 -29.76 24.32
C ASP A 16 10.68 -30.16 23.87
N ALA A 17 9.68 -29.26 23.95
CA ALA A 17 8.30 -29.56 23.60
C ALA A 17 7.89 -28.93 22.25
N PRO A 18 7.50 -29.73 21.23
CA PRO A 18 6.96 -29.21 19.97
C PRO A 18 5.60 -28.58 20.23
N THR A 19 5.59 -27.29 20.53
CA THR A 19 4.35 -26.57 20.79
C THR A 19 4.00 -25.80 19.52
N VAL A 20 2.91 -26.21 18.86
CA VAL A 20 2.44 -25.55 17.63
C VAL A 20 1.83 -24.19 17.99
N ILE A 21 2.47 -23.09 17.59
CA ILE A 21 2.02 -21.75 17.99
C ILE A 21 2.26 -20.75 16.86
N ALA A 22 1.21 -20.46 16.05
CA ALA A 22 0.91 -19.16 15.42
C ALA A 22 0.00 -19.34 14.19
N THR A 23 -1.14 -18.63 14.13
CA THR A 23 -1.87 -18.40 12.87
C THR A 23 -1.63 -16.96 12.42
N VAL A 24 -0.92 -16.80 11.30
CA VAL A 24 -0.82 -15.51 10.60
C VAL A 24 -1.73 -15.56 9.38
N MET A 25 -2.56 -14.54 9.25
CA MET A 25 -3.43 -14.32 8.11
C MET A 25 -2.79 -13.31 7.17
N GLY A 26 -2.37 -13.76 5.98
CA GLY A 26 -1.92 -12.91 4.89
C GLY A 26 -3.07 -12.23 4.18
N GLY A 27 -2.93 -10.96 3.84
CA GLY A 27 -3.85 -10.18 3.03
C GLY A 27 -3.12 -9.58 1.83
N ASP A 28 -2.75 -10.44 0.88
CA ASP A 28 -2.71 -10.26 -0.57
C ASP A 28 -1.89 -11.41 -1.17
N VAL A 29 -2.45 -12.12 -2.15
CA VAL A 29 -1.72 -13.15 -2.89
C VAL A 29 -0.60 -12.45 -3.66
N TRP A 30 0.62 -13.00 -3.63
CA TRP A 30 1.69 -12.60 -4.54
C TRP A 30 1.23 -12.79 -6.00
N ASN A 31 0.75 -11.68 -6.54
CA ASN A 31 0.27 -11.54 -7.91
C ASN A 31 0.49 -10.08 -8.34
N GLU A 32 -0.03 -9.68 -9.48
CA GLU A 32 0.11 -8.32 -10.01
C GLU A 32 -0.48 -7.24 -9.08
N GLN A 33 -1.39 -7.61 -8.16
CA GLN A 33 -2.04 -6.73 -7.20
C GLN A 33 -1.11 -6.40 -6.02
N ALA A 34 -0.23 -7.33 -5.65
CA ALA A 34 0.64 -7.22 -4.48
C ALA A 34 1.77 -6.20 -4.67
N THR A 35 2.12 -5.56 -3.57
CA THR A 35 3.27 -4.65 -3.45
C THR A 35 4.20 -5.03 -2.29
N GLY A 36 3.94 -6.17 -1.67
CA GLY A 36 4.49 -6.67 -0.42
C GLY A 36 3.68 -7.86 0.04
N GLY A 37 4.27 -8.74 0.86
CA GLY A 37 3.52 -9.76 1.57
C GLY A 37 3.09 -9.19 2.92
N HIS A 38 1.80 -8.91 3.09
CA HIS A 38 1.28 -8.39 4.36
C HIS A 38 0.58 -9.49 5.13
N PHE A 39 1.14 -9.82 6.29
CA PHE A 39 0.64 -10.89 7.13
C PHE A 39 0.28 -10.34 8.51
N ARG A 40 -1.01 -10.43 8.84
CA ARG A 40 -1.58 -10.07 10.13
C ARG A 40 -1.56 -11.28 11.05
N TYR A 41 -0.93 -11.15 12.21
CA TYR A 41 -1.04 -12.17 13.24
C TYR A 41 -2.42 -12.12 13.89
N MET A 42 -3.11 -13.26 13.95
CA MET A 42 -4.51 -13.34 14.39
C MET A 42 -4.71 -14.09 15.69
N GLY A 43 -3.65 -14.75 16.18
CA GLY A 43 -3.68 -15.55 17.38
C GLY A 43 -3.04 -16.90 17.14
N THR A 44 -3.21 -17.79 18.12
CA THR A 44 -2.69 -19.15 18.07
C THR A 44 -3.82 -20.14 17.80
N THR A 45 -3.47 -21.30 17.28
CA THR A 45 -4.37 -22.44 17.16
C THR A 45 -3.71 -23.65 17.80
N THR A 46 -4.50 -24.53 18.40
CA THR A 46 -4.04 -25.84 18.89
C THR A 46 -3.99 -26.89 17.79
N LEU A 47 -4.45 -26.54 16.58
CA LEU A 47 -4.47 -27.44 15.44
C LEU A 47 -3.05 -27.64 14.93
N THR A 48 -2.61 -28.90 14.90
CA THR A 48 -1.28 -29.31 14.44
C THR A 48 -1.22 -29.49 12.92
N ASN A 49 -2.36 -29.47 12.24
CA ASN A 49 -2.45 -29.61 10.79
C ASN A 49 -3.65 -28.84 10.21
N ILE A 50 -3.56 -28.50 8.93
CA ILE A 50 -4.64 -27.91 8.13
C ILE A 50 -5.18 -29.00 7.21
N PRO A 51 -6.51 -29.11 7.01
CA PRO A 51 -7.09 -30.10 6.10
C PRO A 51 -6.58 -29.95 4.67
N ASN A 52 -6.60 -31.07 3.94
CA ASN A 52 -6.09 -31.10 2.57
C ASN A 52 -7.16 -30.68 1.56
N THR A 53 -8.45 -30.88 1.86
CA THR A 53 -9.53 -30.61 0.91
C THR A 53 -10.21 -29.27 1.14
N TYR A 54 -10.73 -28.68 0.06
CA TYR A 54 -11.46 -27.40 0.11
C TYR A 54 -12.66 -27.44 1.07
N TRP A 55 -13.42 -28.53 1.05
CA TRP A 55 -14.66 -28.65 1.84
C TRP A 55 -14.39 -28.74 3.36
N GLU A 56 -13.39 -29.51 3.77
CA GLU A 56 -12.98 -29.60 5.18
C GLU A 56 -12.49 -28.24 5.71
N CYS A 57 -11.81 -27.48 4.85
CA CYS A 57 -11.40 -26.14 5.19
C CYS A 57 -12.56 -25.16 5.27
N LEU A 58 -13.52 -25.16 4.34
CA LEU A 58 -14.69 -24.28 4.46
C LEU A 58 -15.44 -24.45 5.78
N VAL A 59 -15.55 -25.68 6.29
CA VAL A 59 -16.23 -25.97 7.56
C VAL A 59 -15.40 -25.54 8.77
N SER A 60 -14.09 -25.78 8.72
CA SER A 60 -13.19 -25.52 9.85
C SER A 60 -12.70 -24.05 9.88
N TYR A 61 -12.74 -23.39 8.72
CA TYR A 61 -12.03 -22.15 8.37
C TYR A 61 -12.81 -21.31 7.33
N PRO A 62 -14.05 -20.89 7.63
CA PRO A 62 -14.94 -20.24 6.64
C PRO A 62 -14.47 -18.87 6.14
N SER A 63 -13.33 -18.36 6.62
CA SER A 63 -12.88 -16.99 6.38
C SER A 63 -11.38 -16.80 6.18
N PHE A 64 -10.63 -17.78 5.64
CA PHE A 64 -9.15 -17.72 5.65
C PHE A 64 -8.48 -17.92 4.28
N GLU A 65 -7.51 -17.05 3.96
CA GLU A 65 -6.63 -17.13 2.76
C GLU A 65 -5.28 -17.83 3.05
N SER A 66 -4.85 -17.96 4.32
CA SER A 66 -3.62 -18.69 4.71
C SER A 66 -3.62 -19.03 6.21
N ILE A 67 -3.09 -20.21 6.58
CA ILE A 67 -2.96 -20.65 7.98
C ILE A 67 -1.52 -21.11 8.21
N ILE A 68 -0.81 -20.44 9.10
CA ILE A 68 0.56 -20.80 9.45
C ILE A 68 0.55 -21.82 10.59
N ALA A 69 1.49 -22.76 10.61
CA ALA A 69 1.66 -23.72 11.69
C ALA A 69 3.16 -24.06 11.83
N ALA A 70 3.81 -23.53 12.87
CA ALA A 70 5.19 -23.86 13.28
C ALA A 70 5.12 -24.58 14.64
N PHE A 71 5.95 -25.57 15.05
CA PHE A 71 7.34 -25.89 14.72
C PHE A 71 7.54 -27.42 14.66
N ASP A 72 8.42 -27.90 13.77
CA ASP A 72 8.77 -29.32 13.60
C ASP A 72 10.26 -29.54 13.95
N ALA A 73 10.69 -30.78 14.16
CA ALA A 73 12.04 -31.16 14.61
C ALA A 73 13.17 -30.57 13.73
N GLU A 74 14.41 -30.53 14.24
CA GLU A 74 15.58 -29.99 13.53
C GLU A 74 15.60 -30.44 12.04
N SER A 75 15.71 -29.46 11.14
CA SER A 75 15.74 -29.66 9.69
C SER A 75 16.87 -28.85 9.06
N ASP A 76 17.33 -29.30 7.90
CA ASP A 76 18.25 -28.52 7.06
C ASP A 76 17.60 -27.23 6.52
N HIS A 77 16.27 -27.16 6.52
CA HIS A 77 15.50 -25.97 6.13
C HIS A 77 15.15 -25.09 7.33
N VAL A 78 15.06 -23.77 7.11
CA VAL A 78 14.62 -22.80 8.14
C VAL A 78 13.09 -22.72 8.18
N ALA A 79 12.47 -22.72 7.01
CA ALA A 79 11.03 -22.84 6.84
C ALA A 79 10.71 -23.53 5.51
N TYR A 80 9.46 -23.96 5.36
CA TYR A 80 8.93 -24.52 4.13
C TYR A 80 7.42 -24.30 4.06
N ALA A 81 6.92 -23.92 2.89
CA ALA A 81 5.50 -23.79 2.63
C ALA A 81 4.92 -24.92 1.78
N GLU A 82 3.69 -25.33 2.10
CA GLU A 82 2.92 -26.29 1.31
C GLU A 82 1.47 -25.83 1.11
N PRO A 83 0.89 -26.04 -0.09
CA PRO A 83 -0.51 -25.74 -0.34
C PRO A 83 -1.44 -26.70 0.42
N LYS A 84 -2.56 -26.16 0.91
CA LYS A 84 -3.61 -26.84 1.66
C LYS A 84 -4.98 -26.44 1.17
N CYS A 85 -6.02 -27.12 1.65
CA CYS A 85 -7.40 -26.80 1.29
C CYS A 85 -7.66 -26.80 -0.23
N GLY A 86 -7.04 -27.73 -0.98
CA GLY A 86 -7.10 -27.72 -2.44
C GLY A 86 -6.41 -26.52 -3.10
N GLY A 87 -5.48 -25.85 -2.41
CA GLY A 87 -4.75 -24.66 -2.87
C GLY A 87 -5.28 -23.34 -2.33
N TYR A 88 -6.38 -23.34 -1.56
CA TYR A 88 -6.99 -22.12 -0.99
C TYR A 88 -6.30 -21.59 0.27
N ALA A 89 -5.50 -22.43 0.93
CA ALA A 89 -4.68 -22.02 2.06
C ALA A 89 -3.25 -22.49 1.86
N THR A 90 -2.34 -21.86 2.57
CA THR A 90 -0.93 -22.29 2.63
C THR A 90 -0.60 -22.62 4.07
N ARG A 91 0.01 -23.79 4.31
CA ARG A 91 0.69 -24.11 5.57
C ARG A 91 2.15 -23.72 5.45
N ILE A 92 2.64 -22.90 6.38
CA ILE A 92 4.08 -22.60 6.48
C ILE A 92 4.59 -23.23 7.77
N LYS A 93 5.51 -24.18 7.62
CA LYS A 93 6.26 -24.78 8.72
C LYS A 93 7.54 -23.99 8.94
N VAL A 94 7.84 -23.68 10.18
CA VAL A 94 9.11 -23.07 10.59
C VAL A 94 9.83 -24.03 11.51
N TYR A 95 11.11 -24.29 11.25
CA TYR A 95 11.91 -25.25 11.98
C TYR A 95 12.83 -24.54 12.97
N SER A 96 13.06 -25.16 14.13
CA SER A 96 14.16 -24.74 14.99
C SER A 96 15.48 -25.16 14.33
N LYS A 97 16.36 -24.19 14.07
CA LYS A 97 17.66 -24.45 13.45
C LYS A 97 18.76 -23.83 14.30
N ARG A 98 19.83 -24.60 14.58
CA ARG A 98 21.05 -24.05 15.17
C ARG A 98 22.00 -23.64 14.05
N ILE A 99 22.38 -22.35 14.01
CA ILE A 99 23.37 -21.83 13.07
C ILE A 99 24.59 -21.41 13.89
N GLY A 100 25.72 -22.09 13.68
CA GLY A 100 26.95 -21.85 14.47
C GLY A 100 26.77 -22.10 15.98
N GLY A 101 25.94 -23.07 16.36
CA GLY A 101 25.65 -23.42 17.76
C GLY A 101 24.58 -22.56 18.46
N ARG A 102 24.12 -21.46 17.84
CA ARG A 102 23.06 -20.60 18.36
C ARG A 102 21.71 -20.95 17.74
N LEU A 103 20.65 -20.95 18.55
CA LEU A 103 19.29 -21.11 18.06
C LEU A 103 18.91 -19.93 17.17
N TRP A 104 18.31 -20.22 16.03
CA TRP A 104 17.74 -19.21 15.14
C TRP A 104 16.46 -18.64 15.75
N LEU A 105 16.39 -17.31 15.86
CA LEU A 105 15.33 -16.61 16.60
C LEU A 105 14.46 -15.77 15.66
N LEU A 106 13.18 -15.69 15.98
CA LEU A 106 12.17 -14.94 15.24
C LEU A 106 11.63 -13.76 16.03
N SER A 107 11.45 -12.62 15.37
CA SER A 107 10.76 -11.45 15.92
C SER A 107 9.48 -11.17 15.15
N THR A 108 8.44 -10.75 15.87
CA THR A 108 7.23 -10.17 15.29
C THR A 108 7.17 -8.67 15.58
N GLY A 109 6.73 -7.88 14.59
CA GLY A 109 6.51 -6.45 14.76
C GLY A 109 7.78 -5.65 14.54
N ALA A 110 8.37 -5.10 15.59
CA ALA A 110 9.57 -4.29 15.49
C ALA A 110 10.82 -5.15 15.19
N PRO A 111 11.77 -4.65 14.38
CA PRO A 111 13.04 -5.32 14.16
C PRO A 111 13.81 -5.49 15.48
N LYS A 112 14.45 -6.65 15.66
CA LYS A 112 15.28 -6.96 16.83
C LYS A 112 16.62 -7.53 16.38
N GLU A 113 17.72 -6.97 16.89
CA GLU A 113 19.07 -7.39 16.52
C GLU A 113 19.29 -8.90 16.76
N GLY A 114 19.77 -9.61 15.73
CA GLY A 114 19.99 -11.06 15.77
C GLY A 114 18.74 -11.92 15.60
N TYR A 115 17.57 -11.32 15.38
CA TYR A 115 16.31 -12.04 15.12
C TYR A 115 15.91 -11.86 13.67
N THR A 116 15.38 -12.91 13.05
CA THR A 116 14.77 -12.80 11.72
C THR A 116 13.35 -12.29 11.87
N ASP A 117 12.97 -11.33 11.03
CA ASP A 117 11.60 -10.84 10.95
C ASP A 117 10.67 -11.94 10.42
N PHE A 118 9.69 -12.33 11.24
CA PHE A 118 8.77 -13.40 10.92
C PHE A 118 7.93 -13.08 9.69
N ALA A 119 7.43 -11.85 9.54
CA ALA A 119 6.63 -11.47 8.37
C ALA A 119 7.45 -11.55 7.06
N SER A 120 8.75 -11.19 7.11
CA SER A 120 9.67 -11.35 5.97
C SER A 120 9.90 -12.83 5.61
N LEU A 121 10.10 -13.70 6.60
CA LEU A 121 10.20 -15.15 6.38
C LEU A 121 8.92 -15.69 5.74
N ILE A 122 7.76 -15.34 6.29
CA ILE A 122 6.48 -15.79 5.77
C ILE A 122 6.25 -15.29 4.34
N ALA A 123 6.62 -14.04 4.04
CA ALA A 123 6.57 -13.52 2.68
C ALA A 123 7.45 -14.34 1.73
N HIS A 124 8.68 -14.66 2.13
CA HIS A 124 9.59 -15.52 1.36
C HIS A 124 8.98 -16.89 1.06
N GLU A 125 8.48 -17.57 2.08
CA GLU A 125 7.91 -18.91 1.94
C GLU A 125 6.62 -18.92 1.09
N PHE A 126 5.83 -17.84 1.17
CA PHE A 126 4.68 -17.67 0.29
C PHE A 126 5.07 -17.54 -1.19
N GLY A 127 6.21 -16.91 -1.49
CA GLY A 127 6.73 -16.86 -2.85
C GLY A 127 7.03 -18.24 -3.43
N HIS A 128 7.54 -19.18 -2.62
CA HIS A 128 7.75 -20.57 -3.05
C HIS A 128 6.45 -21.32 -3.34
N VAL A 129 5.35 -20.99 -2.67
CA VAL A 129 4.02 -21.52 -3.01
C VAL A 129 3.57 -21.07 -4.39
N GLN A 130 3.88 -19.83 -4.75
CA GLN A 130 3.70 -19.32 -6.11
C GLN A 130 4.80 -19.82 -7.08
N LYS A 131 5.61 -20.81 -6.69
CA LYS A 131 6.72 -21.38 -7.47
C LYS A 131 7.76 -20.36 -7.95
N ILE A 132 7.93 -19.28 -7.19
CA ILE A 132 8.97 -18.30 -7.45
C ILE A 132 10.27 -18.85 -6.85
N LEU A 133 11.33 -18.86 -7.64
CA LEU A 133 12.63 -19.39 -7.21
C LEU A 133 13.50 -18.30 -6.58
N HIS A 134 14.49 -18.72 -5.79
CA HIS A 134 15.51 -17.81 -5.30
C HIS A 134 16.23 -17.10 -6.45
N PRO A 135 16.48 -15.78 -6.36
CA PRO A 135 17.30 -15.08 -7.32
C PRO A 135 18.76 -15.48 -7.19
N ARG A 136 19.55 -15.17 -8.22
CA ARG A 136 21.00 -15.38 -8.20
C ARG A 136 21.76 -14.30 -7.42
N CYS A 137 21.08 -13.28 -6.90
CA CYS A 137 21.63 -12.15 -6.15
C CYS A 137 21.24 -12.20 -4.65
N GLY A 138 22.05 -11.57 -3.79
CA GLY A 138 21.97 -11.67 -2.31
C GLY A 138 20.77 -11.00 -1.61
N GLU A 139 20.95 -10.66 -0.32
CA GLU A 139 19.94 -10.32 0.72
C GLU A 139 19.07 -9.06 0.54
N LYS A 140 18.76 -8.67 -0.69
CA LYS A 140 18.07 -7.40 -0.98
C LYS A 140 16.68 -7.59 -1.59
N CYS A 141 16.19 -8.81 -1.72
CA CYS A 141 14.85 -9.13 -2.21
C CYS A 141 14.20 -10.16 -1.30
N THR A 142 12.86 -10.21 -1.29
CA THR A 142 12.12 -11.10 -0.40
C THR A 142 12.45 -12.57 -0.69
N MET A 143 12.65 -12.94 -1.96
CA MET A 143 13.02 -14.29 -2.36
C MET A 143 14.50 -14.63 -2.22
N SER A 144 15.33 -13.78 -1.62
CA SER A 144 16.74 -14.11 -1.36
C SER A 144 16.88 -15.38 -0.53
N GLY A 145 17.76 -16.31 -0.95
CA GLY A 145 18.05 -17.54 -0.19
C GLY A 145 18.75 -17.32 1.16
N SER A 146 19.24 -16.10 1.39
CA SER A 146 19.73 -15.62 2.69
C SER A 146 18.82 -14.53 3.23
N ILE A 147 18.49 -14.60 4.53
CA ILE A 147 17.59 -13.67 5.21
C ILE A 147 18.41 -12.82 6.20
N ALA A 148 18.36 -11.51 6.02
CA ALA A 148 19.00 -10.57 6.93
C ALA A 148 18.25 -10.50 8.27
N THR A 149 18.99 -10.53 9.39
CA THR A 149 18.45 -10.39 10.74
C THR A 149 18.38 -8.93 11.17
N GLY A 150 17.45 -8.59 12.08
CA GLY A 150 17.33 -7.24 12.65
C GLY A 150 16.75 -6.20 11.70
N THR A 151 16.12 -6.64 10.60
CA THR A 151 15.62 -5.78 9.52
C THR A 151 14.20 -6.16 9.12
N ILE A 152 13.43 -5.19 8.62
CA ILE A 152 12.08 -5.37 8.07
C ILE A 152 12.01 -5.10 6.55
N ARG A 153 13.16 -4.82 5.91
CA ARG A 153 13.27 -4.44 4.50
C ARG A 153 12.83 -5.53 3.50
N LEU A 154 12.69 -6.77 3.98
CA LEU A 154 12.34 -7.92 3.16
C LEU A 154 10.83 -8.20 3.11
N ARG A 155 10.00 -7.43 3.83
CA ARG A 155 8.52 -7.53 3.75
C ARG A 155 7.96 -7.04 2.43
N ASP A 156 8.59 -6.01 1.86
CA ASP A 156 8.21 -5.45 0.57
C ASP A 156 8.90 -6.19 -0.56
N LEU A 157 8.18 -6.39 -1.66
CA LEU A 157 8.70 -7.06 -2.85
C LEU A 157 9.71 -6.17 -3.57
N ALA A 158 10.83 -6.73 -4.00
CA ALA A 158 11.79 -6.09 -4.89
C ALA A 158 11.36 -6.25 -6.36
N TYR A 159 12.17 -5.73 -7.28
CA TYR A 159 11.90 -5.89 -8.71
C TYR A 159 11.80 -7.38 -9.11
N TYR A 160 12.77 -8.20 -8.70
CA TYR A 160 12.79 -9.63 -9.00
C TYR A 160 11.52 -10.34 -8.51
N ASP A 161 11.15 -10.12 -7.24
CA ASP A 161 10.01 -10.79 -6.61
C ASP A 161 8.71 -10.51 -7.38
N ASN A 162 8.47 -9.24 -7.75
CA ASN A 162 7.30 -8.86 -8.55
C ASN A 162 7.36 -9.41 -9.98
N LYS A 163 8.54 -9.36 -10.60
CA LYS A 163 8.76 -9.84 -11.98
C LYS A 163 8.39 -11.31 -12.08
N CYS A 164 8.92 -12.15 -11.18
CA CYS A 164 8.70 -13.58 -11.19
C CYS A 164 7.31 -13.96 -10.69
N SER A 165 6.79 -13.28 -9.67
CA SER A 165 5.40 -13.45 -9.21
C SER A 165 4.41 -13.30 -10.37
N TRP A 166 4.57 -12.26 -11.18
CA TRP A 166 3.72 -12.06 -12.35
C TRP A 166 3.84 -13.19 -13.40
N GLU A 167 5.07 -13.64 -13.71
CA GLU A 167 5.30 -14.69 -14.71
C GLU A 167 4.65 -16.02 -14.31
N VAL A 168 4.49 -16.28 -13.01
CA VAL A 168 3.97 -17.55 -12.51
C VAL A 168 2.50 -17.49 -12.10
N SER A 169 2.08 -16.47 -11.36
CA SER A 169 0.74 -16.37 -10.79
C SER A 169 -0.31 -15.87 -11.79
N GLY A 170 0.11 -15.21 -12.87
CA GLY A 170 -0.81 -14.60 -13.84
C GLY A 170 -1.64 -13.47 -13.24
N TYR A 171 -2.80 -13.18 -13.85
CA TYR A 171 -3.69 -12.07 -13.48
C TYR A 171 -4.96 -12.56 -12.78
N ARG A 172 -5.40 -11.84 -11.74
CA ARG A 172 -6.75 -11.98 -11.18
C ARG A 172 -7.71 -11.07 -11.92
N ALA A 173 -8.68 -11.66 -12.62
CA ALA A 173 -9.76 -10.93 -13.28
C ALA A 173 -10.72 -10.34 -12.24
N THR A 174 -10.75 -9.01 -12.13
CA THR A 174 -11.69 -8.26 -11.26
C THR A 174 -12.57 -7.31 -12.08
N THR A 175 -13.68 -6.87 -11.48
CA THR A 175 -14.59 -5.88 -12.06
C THR A 175 -14.43 -4.53 -11.38
N PRO A 176 -14.25 -3.41 -12.12
CA PRO A 176 -14.10 -2.08 -11.55
C PRO A 176 -15.44 -1.45 -11.14
N TYR A 177 -15.44 -0.77 -9.99
CA TYR A 177 -16.58 -0.08 -9.40
C TYR A 177 -16.20 1.31 -8.87
N PHE A 178 -17.19 2.20 -8.81
CA PHE A 178 -17.05 3.49 -8.13
C PHE A 178 -18.28 3.87 -7.32
N ARG A 179 -18.08 4.80 -6.39
CA ARG A 179 -19.13 5.57 -5.72
C ARG A 179 -18.77 7.04 -5.76
N PHE A 180 -19.73 7.88 -6.12
CA PHE A 180 -19.62 9.32 -5.92
C PHE A 180 -20.09 9.68 -4.54
N GLN A 181 -19.49 10.71 -3.94
CA GLN A 181 -20.05 11.40 -2.80
C GLN A 181 -20.38 12.81 -3.22
N ASN A 182 -21.64 13.21 -3.09
CA ASN A 182 -22.12 14.55 -3.42
C ASN A 182 -22.86 15.11 -2.21
N TYR A 183 -22.53 16.32 -1.75
CA TYR A 183 -23.24 17.00 -0.65
C TYR A 183 -23.48 16.09 0.59
N GLY A 184 -22.45 15.36 0.99
CA GLY A 184 -22.41 14.52 2.19
C GLY A 184 -22.99 13.13 1.98
N SER A 185 -23.55 12.87 0.79
CA SER A 185 -24.25 11.63 0.47
C SER A 185 -23.44 10.79 -0.51
N PHE A 186 -23.09 9.57 -0.12
CA PHE A 186 -22.55 8.59 -1.07
C PHE A 186 -23.68 8.05 -1.95
N GLY A 187 -23.47 8.12 -3.25
CA GLY A 187 -24.28 7.45 -4.25
C GLY A 187 -24.13 5.93 -4.16
N GLN A 188 -25.06 5.23 -4.83
CA GLN A 188 -24.95 3.78 -4.96
C GLN A 188 -23.70 3.38 -5.72
N GLU A 189 -23.25 2.15 -5.47
CA GLU A 189 -22.21 1.55 -6.28
C GLU A 189 -22.62 1.47 -7.75
N GLN A 190 -21.72 1.92 -8.63
CA GLN A 190 -21.88 1.81 -10.07
C GLN A 190 -20.69 1.05 -10.65
N GLN A 191 -21.00 0.07 -11.51
CA GLN A 191 -19.99 -0.66 -12.27
C GLN A 191 -19.45 0.23 -13.38
N ILE A 192 -18.15 0.18 -13.63
CA ILE A 192 -17.54 0.81 -14.80
C ILE A 192 -17.57 -0.21 -15.93
N PHE A 193 -18.38 0.05 -16.95
CA PHE A 193 -18.53 -0.83 -18.10
C PHE A 193 -17.34 -0.68 -19.06
N LEU A 194 -16.26 -1.41 -18.78
CA LEU A 194 -15.07 -1.46 -19.64
C LEU A 194 -15.09 -2.59 -20.68
N GLY A 195 -16.00 -3.56 -20.55
CA GLY A 195 -16.02 -4.77 -21.39
C GLY A 195 -14.80 -5.70 -21.18
N ILE A 196 -13.94 -5.41 -20.19
CA ILE A 196 -12.70 -6.14 -19.88
C ILE A 196 -12.47 -6.20 -18.36
N SER A 197 -11.81 -7.25 -17.89
CA SER A 197 -11.39 -7.38 -16.50
C SER A 197 -10.20 -6.47 -16.17
N VAL A 198 -10.19 -5.96 -14.94
CA VAL A 198 -9.09 -5.14 -14.39
C VAL A 198 -8.33 -5.92 -13.32
N SER A 199 -7.13 -5.47 -12.96
CA SER A 199 -6.41 -5.95 -11.77
C SER A 199 -6.19 -4.88 -10.70
N LYS A 200 -6.17 -3.59 -11.08
CA LYS A 200 -6.00 -2.43 -10.19
C LYS A 200 -6.75 -1.22 -10.73
N GLY A 201 -7.08 -0.29 -9.84
CA GLY A 201 -7.71 0.98 -10.16
C GLY A 201 -7.23 2.14 -9.29
N GLY A 202 -7.33 3.35 -9.81
CA GLY A 202 -7.03 4.60 -9.12
C GLY A 202 -8.03 5.67 -9.52
N ALA A 203 -8.34 6.59 -8.60
CA ALA A 203 -9.19 7.75 -8.83
C ALA A 203 -8.35 9.01 -8.95
N GLY A 204 -8.90 10.00 -9.67
CA GLY A 204 -8.29 11.30 -9.91
C GLY A 204 -9.28 12.30 -10.45
N ILE A 205 -8.78 13.50 -10.73
CA ILE A 205 -9.57 14.60 -11.27
C ILE A 205 -8.77 15.30 -12.33
N HIS A 206 -9.48 15.71 -13.37
CA HIS A 206 -8.97 16.53 -14.44
C HIS A 206 -9.84 17.76 -14.64
N TYR A 207 -9.28 18.79 -15.25
CA TYR A 207 -9.99 19.96 -15.72
C TYR A 207 -10.09 19.88 -17.25
N ALA A 208 -11.31 19.73 -17.76
CA ALA A 208 -11.61 19.71 -19.18
C ALA A 208 -12.81 20.61 -19.46
N SER A 209 -12.82 21.23 -20.64
CA SER A 209 -13.99 21.98 -21.14
C SER A 209 -14.55 23.05 -20.19
N GLY A 210 -13.70 23.66 -19.35
CA GLY A 210 -14.11 24.71 -18.41
C GLY A 210 -14.59 24.21 -17.03
N GLY A 211 -14.56 22.90 -16.78
CA GLY A 211 -14.99 22.28 -15.52
C GLY A 211 -14.01 21.23 -14.99
N TYR A 212 -14.17 20.87 -13.72
CA TYR A 212 -13.49 19.71 -13.14
C TYR A 212 -14.35 18.48 -13.36
N ASP A 213 -13.71 17.34 -13.66
CA ASP A 213 -14.32 16.04 -13.86
C ASP A 213 -13.46 14.94 -13.24
N ILE A 214 -14.09 13.91 -12.68
CA ILE A 214 -13.38 12.75 -12.14
C ILE A 214 -12.87 11.87 -13.26
N ASN A 215 -11.63 11.45 -13.12
CA ASN A 215 -11.01 10.38 -13.88
C ASN A 215 -10.78 9.17 -12.99
N ALA A 216 -10.94 7.98 -13.55
CA ALA A 216 -10.37 6.78 -12.99
C ALA A 216 -9.35 6.19 -13.96
N ALA A 217 -8.37 5.47 -13.44
CA ALA A 217 -7.33 4.83 -14.21
C ALA A 217 -7.25 3.36 -13.79
N PHE A 218 -7.34 2.43 -14.75
CA PHE A 218 -7.37 0.99 -14.49
C PHE A 218 -6.24 0.25 -15.21
N PHE A 219 -5.80 -0.87 -14.63
CA PHE A 219 -4.91 -1.83 -15.28
C PHE A 219 -5.70 -3.04 -15.77
N THR A 220 -5.46 -3.50 -17.01
CA THR A 220 -6.28 -4.51 -17.71
C THR A 220 -5.48 -5.70 -18.23
N PHE A 221 -6.15 -6.84 -18.48
CA PHE A 221 -5.57 -8.16 -18.77
C PHE A 221 -4.76 -8.24 -20.09
N ASN A 222 -5.10 -7.46 -21.11
CA ASN A 222 -4.46 -7.50 -22.45
C ASN A 222 -3.32 -6.47 -22.61
N GLY A 223 -2.30 -6.56 -21.74
CA GLY A 223 -1.07 -5.78 -21.91
C GLY A 223 -1.06 -4.40 -21.27
N GLY A 224 -1.80 -4.17 -20.17
CA GLY A 224 -1.68 -2.91 -19.41
C GLY A 224 -2.27 -1.72 -20.16
N THR A 225 -3.52 -1.84 -20.58
CA THR A 225 -4.28 -0.72 -21.18
C THR A 225 -4.93 0.12 -20.10
N TRP A 226 -4.51 1.39 -20.02
CA TRP A 226 -5.14 2.43 -19.22
C TRP A 226 -6.47 2.85 -19.85
N VAL A 227 -7.48 3.06 -19.02
CA VAL A 227 -8.76 3.61 -19.44
C VAL A 227 -9.11 4.81 -18.55
N PRO A 228 -9.15 6.04 -19.08
CA PRO A 228 -9.80 7.15 -18.41
C PRO A 228 -11.31 6.94 -18.42
N TYR A 229 -11.96 7.13 -17.27
CA TYR A 229 -13.41 7.17 -17.16
C TYR A 229 -13.86 8.60 -16.84
N LEU A 230 -14.63 9.20 -17.76
CA LEU A 230 -15.18 10.56 -17.67
C LEU A 230 -16.63 10.49 -17.17
N GLN A 231 -17.02 11.37 -16.25
CA GLN A 231 -18.36 11.36 -15.66
C GLN A 231 -19.46 11.55 -16.73
N GLY A 232 -20.26 10.50 -16.97
CA GLY A 232 -21.59 10.62 -17.57
C GLY A 232 -21.69 10.71 -19.10
N ALA A 233 -20.59 10.75 -19.84
CA ALA A 233 -20.63 10.59 -21.29
C ALA A 233 -20.25 9.16 -21.65
N ALA A 234 -21.01 8.55 -22.57
CA ALA A 234 -20.72 7.26 -23.19
C ALA A 234 -19.46 7.34 -24.09
N GLU A 235 -18.38 7.90 -23.58
CA GLU A 235 -17.14 8.03 -24.30
C GLU A 235 -16.25 6.85 -23.95
N LYS A 236 -15.93 6.13 -25.03
CA LYS A 236 -15.22 4.87 -25.04
C LYS A 236 -13.98 4.93 -24.17
N PRO A 237 -13.60 3.78 -23.55
CA PRO A 237 -12.26 3.60 -23.04
C PRO A 237 -11.24 4.15 -24.04
N LEU A 238 -10.57 5.26 -23.72
CA LEU A 238 -9.40 5.65 -24.50
C LEU A 238 -8.33 4.63 -24.10
N GLY A 239 -8.27 3.52 -24.84
CA GLY A 239 -7.31 2.46 -24.63
C GLY A 239 -5.93 2.96 -25.01
N LEU A 240 -5.19 3.48 -24.03
CA LEU A 240 -4.16 4.47 -24.36
C LEU A 240 -2.73 3.98 -24.25
N PHE A 241 -2.41 2.80 -23.72
CA PHE A 241 -1.02 2.30 -23.69
C PHE A 241 -0.95 0.78 -23.59
N THR A 242 0.15 0.19 -24.02
CA THR A 242 0.65 -1.04 -23.41
C THR A 242 1.69 -0.61 -22.39
N VAL A 243 1.32 -0.47 -21.11
CA VAL A 243 2.36 -0.40 -20.07
C VAL A 243 3.03 -1.77 -20.07
N THR A 244 4.24 -1.85 -20.61
CA THR A 244 5.06 -3.05 -20.47
C THR A 244 5.44 -3.32 -19.00
N SER A 245 5.12 -2.38 -18.10
CA SER A 245 5.30 -2.50 -16.67
C SER A 245 4.17 -3.31 -16.03
N ARG A 246 4.61 -4.37 -15.36
CA ARG A 246 3.83 -5.49 -14.85
C ARG A 246 3.07 -5.13 -13.56
N GLY A 247 2.14 -4.17 -13.64
CA GLY A 247 1.12 -3.89 -12.60
C GLY A 247 1.18 -2.53 -11.87
N PRO A 248 1.18 -1.36 -12.53
CA PRO A 248 1.16 -0.05 -11.89
C PRO A 248 0.01 0.08 -10.87
N THR A 249 0.28 0.70 -9.73
CA THR A 249 -0.80 1.23 -8.87
C THR A 249 -0.97 2.73 -9.15
N PRO A 250 -2.01 3.14 -9.90
CA PRO A 250 -2.22 4.53 -10.25
C PRO A 250 -2.51 5.41 -9.03
N ALA A 251 -1.91 6.59 -9.04
CA ALA A 251 -2.42 7.76 -8.34
C ALA A 251 -2.51 8.91 -9.33
N LEU A 252 -3.62 9.63 -9.34
CA LEU A 252 -3.82 10.71 -10.29
C LEU A 252 -3.52 12.05 -9.62
N TRP A 253 -2.86 12.92 -10.37
CA TRP A 253 -2.32 14.18 -9.91
C TRP A 253 -2.54 15.23 -11.00
N ARG A 254 -3.16 16.34 -10.63
CA ARG A 254 -3.16 17.54 -11.48
C ARG A 254 -2.86 18.74 -10.59
N GLU A 255 -1.67 19.29 -10.75
CA GLU A 255 -1.26 20.54 -10.08
C GLU A 255 -1.18 21.73 -11.05
N ASP A 256 -1.36 21.45 -12.35
CA ASP A 256 -1.43 22.45 -13.41
C ASP A 256 -2.71 22.20 -14.24
N VAL A 257 -3.50 23.26 -14.46
CA VAL A 257 -4.70 23.24 -15.30
C VAL A 257 -4.42 22.84 -16.74
N THR A 258 -3.17 22.76 -17.17
CA THR A 258 -2.80 22.32 -18.52
C THR A 258 -2.38 20.85 -18.61
N THR A 259 -2.09 20.18 -17.48
CA THR A 259 -1.45 18.85 -17.54
C THR A 259 -1.99 17.89 -16.46
N ASP A 260 -2.71 16.85 -16.88
CA ASP A 260 -3.02 15.67 -16.08
C ASP A 260 -1.79 14.77 -15.92
N ARG A 261 -1.63 14.17 -14.75
CA ARG A 261 -0.56 13.21 -14.47
C ARG A 261 -1.15 11.98 -13.79
N VAL A 262 -0.73 10.81 -14.27
CA VAL A 262 -0.92 9.54 -13.57
C VAL A 262 0.44 9.11 -13.06
N PHE A 263 0.60 9.05 -11.76
CA PHE A 263 1.72 8.38 -11.13
C PHE A 263 1.49 6.90 -11.07
N PHE A 264 2.57 6.15 -11.20
CA PHE A 264 2.58 4.73 -10.91
C PHE A 264 3.96 4.29 -10.46
N THR A 265 3.99 3.40 -9.48
CA THR A 265 5.20 2.67 -9.13
C THR A 265 5.57 1.78 -10.31
N HIS A 266 6.74 2.01 -10.91
CA HIS A 266 7.27 1.15 -11.94
C HIS A 266 7.99 -0.02 -11.31
N TYR A 267 7.77 -1.20 -11.91
CA TYR A 267 8.68 -2.32 -11.71
C TYR A 267 9.91 -2.19 -12.63
N TYR A 268 9.81 -1.53 -13.79
CA TYR A 268 10.94 -1.38 -14.72
C TYR A 268 11.30 0.09 -14.94
N PRO A 269 12.54 0.54 -14.70
CA PRO A 269 12.99 1.86 -15.14
C PRO A 269 13.15 1.86 -16.66
N LEU A 270 12.67 2.92 -17.31
CA LEU A 270 12.92 3.13 -18.74
C LEU A 270 14.40 3.46 -18.93
N GLY A 271 15.21 2.46 -19.33
CA GLY A 271 16.54 2.69 -19.90
C GLY A 271 17.76 2.55 -18.97
N LEU A 272 17.66 1.92 -17.80
CA LEU A 272 18.84 1.66 -16.95
C LEU A 272 18.89 0.20 -16.45
N MET A 273 20.03 -0.46 -16.64
CA MET A 273 20.35 -1.77 -16.06
C MET A 273 20.53 -1.62 -14.55
N TYR A 274 19.46 -1.82 -13.78
CA TYR A 274 19.58 -1.96 -12.32
C TYR A 274 19.64 -3.43 -11.91
N SER A 275 20.29 -3.67 -10.78
CA SER A 275 20.37 -5.02 -10.20
C SER A 275 18.98 -5.50 -9.78
N GLU A 276 18.72 -6.81 -9.92
CA GLU A 276 17.49 -7.51 -9.49
C GLU A 276 17.10 -7.24 -8.02
N SER A 277 18.05 -6.69 -7.26
CA SER A 277 18.01 -6.31 -5.85
C SER A 277 17.65 -4.85 -5.51
N GLU A 278 17.45 -3.96 -6.48
CA GLU A 278 17.27 -2.52 -6.22
C GLU A 278 15.82 -2.03 -6.09
N SER A 279 15.67 -0.77 -5.66
CA SER A 279 14.42 -0.15 -5.26
C SER A 279 13.43 0.03 -6.42
N LEU A 280 12.14 -0.17 -6.12
CA LEU A 280 11.03 0.13 -7.01
C LEU A 280 10.85 1.65 -7.08
N GLY A 281 11.35 2.25 -8.14
CA GLY A 281 11.15 3.67 -8.34
C GLY A 281 9.75 4.01 -8.82
N VAL A 282 9.32 5.22 -8.49
CA VAL A 282 8.05 5.76 -8.95
C VAL A 282 8.27 6.47 -10.26
N SER A 283 7.37 6.26 -11.20
CA SER A 283 7.34 7.03 -12.44
C SER A 283 5.94 7.56 -12.68
N TYR A 284 5.77 8.29 -13.75
CA TYR A 284 4.52 8.93 -14.10
C TYR A 284 4.32 8.94 -15.61
N VAL A 285 3.08 9.13 -16.01
CA VAL A 285 2.68 9.49 -17.36
C VAL A 285 1.92 10.79 -17.26
N ARG A 286 2.36 11.78 -18.03
CA ARG A 286 1.66 13.06 -18.14
C ARG A 286 0.96 13.18 -19.48
N SER A 287 -0.06 14.02 -19.52
CA SER A 287 -0.83 14.38 -20.69
C SER A 287 -1.41 15.78 -20.53
N SER A 288 -1.57 16.50 -21.64
CA SER A 288 -2.29 17.79 -21.68
C SER A 288 -3.60 17.74 -22.48
N ASP A 289 -3.97 16.59 -23.04
CA ASP A 289 -5.06 16.44 -24.01
C ASP A 289 -5.92 15.19 -23.73
N SER A 290 -6.27 14.98 -22.46
CA SER A 290 -7.08 13.82 -22.02
C SER A 290 -6.42 12.47 -22.36
N PHE A 291 -5.09 12.45 -22.30
CA PHE A 291 -4.18 11.34 -22.56
C PHE A 291 -4.12 10.88 -24.01
N GLN A 292 -4.61 11.68 -24.97
CA GLN A 292 -4.41 11.42 -26.40
C GLN A 292 -2.91 11.41 -26.77
N THR A 293 -2.15 12.37 -26.26
CA THR A 293 -0.69 12.38 -26.27
C THR A 293 -0.16 12.29 -24.85
N LYS A 294 1.02 11.68 -24.71
CA LYS A 294 1.55 11.37 -23.39
C LYS A 294 3.07 11.28 -23.36
N THR A 295 3.63 11.54 -22.20
CA THR A 295 5.08 11.41 -21.97
C THR A 295 5.31 10.65 -20.67
N PRO A 296 5.96 9.47 -20.69
CA PRO A 296 6.39 8.80 -19.47
C PRO A 296 7.67 9.47 -18.92
N GLY A 297 7.90 9.36 -17.62
CA GLY A 297 9.13 9.81 -16.97
C GLY A 297 9.22 9.33 -15.53
N ASP A 298 10.42 9.30 -14.95
CA ASP A 298 10.61 8.95 -13.55
C ASP A 298 10.31 10.14 -12.62
N LEU A 299 9.74 9.84 -11.45
CA LEU A 299 9.51 10.82 -10.41
C LEU A 299 10.78 10.97 -9.57
N TYR A 300 11.26 12.19 -9.48
CA TYR A 300 12.40 12.59 -8.66
C TYR A 300 11.92 13.44 -7.50
N ARG A 301 12.66 13.39 -6.41
CA ARG A 301 12.55 14.30 -5.28
C ARG A 301 13.83 15.10 -5.18
N CYS A 302 13.69 16.38 -4.91
CA CYS A 302 14.83 17.19 -4.56
C CYS A 302 15.44 16.76 -3.22
N ASP A 303 16.76 16.62 -3.15
CA ASP A 303 17.46 16.33 -1.90
C ASP A 303 17.81 17.63 -1.16
N THR A 304 18.17 18.67 -1.92
CA THR A 304 18.52 20.00 -1.38
C THR A 304 17.95 21.12 -2.23
N MET A 305 17.36 22.12 -1.57
CA MET A 305 16.78 23.30 -2.21
C MET A 305 17.84 24.41 -2.34
N ALA A 306 18.06 24.93 -3.54
CA ALA A 306 18.98 26.05 -3.78
C ALA A 306 18.37 27.39 -3.36
N THR A 307 17.13 27.61 -3.78
CA THR A 307 16.28 28.77 -3.47
C THR A 307 14.84 28.29 -3.42
N TRP A 308 13.88 29.21 -3.19
CA TRP A 308 12.46 28.86 -3.09
C TRP A 308 12.03 27.96 -4.26
N MET A 309 11.63 26.73 -3.93
CA MET A 309 11.11 25.74 -4.89
C MET A 309 12.06 25.47 -6.07
N THR A 310 13.38 25.65 -5.89
CA THR A 310 14.41 25.37 -6.90
C THR A 310 15.33 24.26 -6.42
N CYS A 311 15.52 23.26 -7.27
CA CYS A 311 16.30 22.08 -6.90
C CYS A 311 17.79 22.22 -7.19
N ALA A 312 18.65 21.90 -6.21
CA ALA A 312 20.09 21.83 -6.41
C ALA A 312 20.54 20.41 -6.82
N SER A 313 19.94 19.39 -6.22
CA SER A 313 20.23 17.98 -6.50
C SER A 313 19.00 17.13 -6.24
N SER A 314 18.83 16.05 -6.98
CA SER A 314 17.63 15.20 -6.88
C SER A 314 17.96 13.72 -6.93
N SER A 315 17.19 12.95 -6.18
CA SER A 315 17.19 11.50 -6.18
C SER A 315 15.85 10.97 -6.66
N ARG A 316 15.81 9.73 -7.15
CA ARG A 316 14.56 9.12 -7.60
C ARG A 316 13.67 8.81 -6.39
N VAL A 317 12.37 9.03 -6.51
CA VAL A 317 11.41 8.57 -5.50
C VAL A 317 11.31 7.05 -5.57
N ALA A 318 11.53 6.39 -4.44
CA ALA A 318 11.42 4.94 -4.31
C ALA A 318 10.28 4.56 -3.37
N SER A 319 9.39 3.69 -3.85
CA SER A 319 8.26 3.17 -3.07
C SER A 319 7.81 1.84 -3.66
N ALA A 320 7.63 0.83 -2.81
CA ALA A 320 6.89 -0.37 -3.21
C ALA A 320 5.37 -0.10 -3.26
N LYS A 321 4.90 0.90 -2.52
CA LYS A 321 3.49 1.21 -2.30
C LYS A 321 2.99 2.34 -3.21
N ARG A 322 1.67 2.44 -3.39
CA ARG A 322 1.05 3.55 -4.12
C ARG A 322 1.39 4.88 -3.43
N ILE A 323 1.70 5.90 -4.21
CA ILE A 323 1.78 7.28 -3.74
C ILE A 323 0.36 7.82 -3.54
N SER A 324 0.07 8.52 -2.45
CA SER A 324 -1.17 9.27 -2.29
C SER A 324 -0.96 10.74 -2.58
N VAL A 325 -1.94 11.37 -3.21
CA VAL A 325 -1.91 12.79 -3.55
C VAL A 325 -3.19 13.44 -3.03
N ALA A 326 -3.05 14.60 -2.39
CA ALA A 326 -4.17 15.45 -1.98
C ALA A 326 -3.90 16.90 -2.38
N TRP A 327 -4.93 17.73 -2.32
CA TRP A 327 -4.81 19.18 -2.51
C TRP A 327 -4.90 19.91 -1.19
N ASP A 328 -3.86 20.68 -0.89
CA ASP A 328 -3.83 21.61 0.21
C ASP A 328 -4.32 22.96 -0.31
N ASP A 329 -5.58 23.28 0.00
CA ASP A 329 -6.23 24.52 -0.39
C ASP A 329 -5.75 25.73 0.42
N PHE A 330 -5.09 25.53 1.57
CA PHE A 330 -4.44 26.62 2.28
C PHE A 330 -3.21 27.12 1.51
N ASN A 331 -2.35 26.21 1.06
CA ASN A 331 -1.16 26.55 0.28
C ASN A 331 -1.39 26.64 -1.23
N ASN A 332 -2.57 26.19 -1.70
CA ASN A 332 -2.91 26.05 -3.11
C ASN A 332 -1.88 25.18 -3.87
N ARG A 333 -1.52 24.03 -3.26
CA ARG A 333 -0.49 23.11 -3.74
C ARG A 333 -0.92 21.66 -3.56
N SER A 334 -0.33 20.79 -4.37
CA SER A 334 -0.49 19.36 -4.15
C SER A 334 0.37 18.88 -2.98
N ILE A 335 -0.10 17.86 -2.28
CA ILE A 335 0.68 17.11 -1.30
C ILE A 335 0.85 15.70 -1.82
N THR A 336 2.09 15.27 -1.94
CA THR A 336 2.49 13.93 -2.34
C THR A 336 3.00 13.18 -1.13
N VAL A 337 2.39 12.04 -0.81
CA VAL A 337 2.72 11.19 0.35
C VAL A 337 3.04 9.78 -0.09
N TRP A 338 4.12 9.19 0.42
CA TRP A 338 4.50 7.81 0.11
C TRP A 338 5.23 7.14 1.27
N ALA A 339 5.24 5.82 1.28
CA ALA A 339 6.12 5.03 2.15
C ALA A 339 7.44 4.79 1.42
N ASN A 340 8.54 5.33 1.94
CA ASN A 340 9.84 5.28 1.30
C ASN A 340 10.40 3.86 1.27
N LEU A 341 10.87 3.40 0.11
CA LEU A 341 11.57 2.12 0.01
C LEU A 341 13.08 2.34 0.08
N ASP A 342 13.69 1.89 1.18
CA ASP A 342 15.14 1.95 1.40
C ASP A 342 15.67 0.60 1.86
N ARG A 343 16.24 -0.16 0.92
CA ARG A 343 16.78 -1.49 1.22
C ARG A 343 18.17 -1.46 1.88
N THR A 344 18.73 -0.27 2.08
CA THR A 344 20.05 -0.07 2.69
C THR A 344 19.97 0.35 4.15
N ASN A 345 18.83 0.91 4.58
CA ASN A 345 18.65 1.42 5.93
C ASN A 345 17.21 1.20 6.43
N ASP A 346 17.06 0.40 7.48
CA ASP A 346 15.74 0.10 8.07
C ASP A 346 15.05 1.30 8.70
N ALA A 347 15.80 2.29 9.19
CA ALA A 347 15.23 3.48 9.81
C ALA A 347 14.50 4.36 8.79
N THR A 348 14.87 4.27 7.52
CA THR A 348 14.28 5.02 6.40
C THR A 348 13.39 4.14 5.50
N ASN A 349 13.39 2.82 5.71
CA ASN A 349 12.49 1.91 5.02
C ASN A 349 11.08 1.96 5.61
N GLY A 350 10.08 2.14 4.75
CA GLY A 350 8.70 2.37 5.14
C GLY A 350 8.41 3.80 5.61
N ASP A 351 9.43 4.65 5.78
CA ASP A 351 9.27 6.01 6.31
C ASP A 351 8.26 6.81 5.49
N VAL A 352 7.22 7.32 6.15
CA VAL A 352 6.14 8.07 5.53
C VAL A 352 6.66 9.48 5.24
N ARG A 353 6.90 9.74 3.96
CA ARG A 353 7.42 10.99 3.44
C ARG A 353 6.30 11.85 2.89
N VAL A 354 6.40 13.16 3.13
CA VAL A 354 5.49 14.18 2.60
C VAL A 354 6.29 15.21 1.83
N SER A 355 5.87 15.49 0.61
CA SER A 355 6.37 16.61 -0.19
C SER A 355 5.21 17.47 -0.65
N THR A 356 5.35 18.78 -0.55
CA THR A 356 4.29 19.74 -0.84
C THR A 356 4.72 20.66 -1.97
N GLY A 357 3.96 20.63 -3.06
CA GLY A 357 4.21 21.34 -4.30
C GLY A 357 5.00 20.54 -5.34
N TYR A 358 5.43 21.24 -6.39
CA TYR A 358 6.28 20.71 -7.47
C TYR A 358 7.38 21.72 -7.84
N ILE A 359 8.50 21.22 -8.36
CA ILE A 359 9.58 22.02 -8.96
C ILE A 359 9.47 21.99 -10.48
N SER A 360 9.21 20.80 -11.03
CA SER A 360 9.03 20.57 -12.46
C SER A 360 8.02 19.44 -12.68
N HIS A 361 7.80 19.06 -13.94
CA HIS A 361 6.97 17.91 -14.26
C HIS A 361 7.53 16.58 -13.73
N THR A 362 8.85 16.47 -13.55
CA THR A 362 9.55 15.26 -13.09
C THR A 362 9.91 15.30 -11.62
N THR A 363 9.92 16.48 -10.99
CA THR A 363 10.59 16.67 -9.69
C THR A 363 9.68 17.33 -8.67
N ILE A 364 9.47 16.64 -7.54
CA ILE A 364 8.83 17.20 -6.34
C ILE A 364 9.88 17.79 -5.38
N PRO A 365 9.52 18.77 -4.53
CA PRO A 365 10.42 19.35 -3.55
C PRO A 365 10.95 18.34 -2.54
N ALA A 366 11.97 18.76 -1.79
CA ALA A 366 12.46 17.96 -0.66
C ALA A 366 11.34 17.64 0.32
N SER A 367 11.34 16.40 0.82
CA SER A 367 10.28 15.84 1.64
C SER A 367 10.64 15.84 3.12
N ASP A 368 9.64 15.97 3.98
CA ASP A 368 9.76 15.70 5.41
C ASP A 368 9.38 14.26 5.75
N SER A 369 10.01 13.70 6.78
CA SER A 369 9.54 12.48 7.44
C SER A 369 8.46 12.86 8.45
N LEU A 370 7.41 12.03 8.53
CA LEU A 370 6.39 12.16 9.57
C LEU A 370 6.71 11.36 10.83
N GLY A 371 7.93 10.82 10.97
CA GLY A 371 8.32 9.97 12.11
C GLY A 371 7.37 8.78 12.25
N ALA A 372 7.04 8.14 11.13
CA ALA A 372 6.17 6.99 11.03
C ALA A 372 6.69 6.10 9.90
N ILE A 373 6.63 4.78 10.09
CA ILE A 373 6.97 3.80 9.05
C ILE A 373 5.71 3.02 8.70
N SER A 374 5.37 2.90 7.42
CA SER A 374 4.14 2.23 7.00
C SER A 374 4.35 0.95 6.22
N SER A 375 3.59 -0.08 6.58
CA SER A 375 3.47 -1.30 5.80
C SER A 375 2.57 -1.15 4.57
N VAL A 376 1.62 -0.21 4.55
CA VAL A 376 0.67 -0.07 3.42
C VAL A 376 0.87 1.25 2.69
N SER A 377 0.16 1.42 1.56
CA SER A 377 0.11 2.74 0.90
C SER A 377 -0.59 3.72 1.84
N PRO A 378 0.07 4.81 2.27
CA PRO A 378 -0.56 5.80 3.13
C PRO A 378 -1.66 6.54 2.36
N GLY A 379 -2.69 7.00 3.05
CA GLY A 379 -3.70 7.91 2.51
C GLY A 379 -3.48 9.33 3.04
N VAL A 380 -3.66 10.35 2.21
CA VAL A 380 -3.61 11.76 2.63
C VAL A 380 -4.89 12.49 2.25
N ALA A 381 -5.34 13.39 3.11
CA ALA A 381 -6.43 14.32 2.82
C ALA A 381 -6.12 15.67 3.46
N CYS A 382 -6.48 16.75 2.78
CA CYS A 382 -6.20 18.10 3.25
C CYS A 382 -7.43 18.99 3.09
N LYS A 383 -7.61 19.87 4.07
CA LYS A 383 -8.53 20.98 4.06
C LYS A 383 -8.08 22.03 5.06
N ALA A 384 -7.89 23.26 4.58
CA ALA A 384 -7.40 24.41 5.32
C ALA A 384 -8.03 24.53 6.71
N TYR A 385 -7.20 24.40 7.74
CA TYR A 385 -7.55 24.55 9.15
C TYR A 385 -8.63 23.60 9.69
N GLN A 386 -9.03 22.56 8.95
CA GLN A 386 -10.08 21.66 9.41
C GLN A 386 -9.54 20.46 10.19
N ALA A 387 -8.28 20.11 10.01
CA ALA A 387 -7.69 19.03 10.79
C ALA A 387 -7.41 19.49 12.22
N HIS A 388 -7.43 18.54 13.15
CA HIS A 388 -7.23 18.78 14.58
C HIS A 388 -5.97 19.60 14.88
N GLY A 389 -6.09 20.54 15.82
CA GLY A 389 -5.01 21.45 16.21
C GLY A 389 -4.87 22.66 15.27
N GLY A 390 -5.87 22.94 14.43
CA GLY A 390 -5.79 23.98 13.40
C GLY A 390 -4.88 23.61 12.25
N ASN A 391 -4.67 22.30 12.05
CA ASN A 391 -3.86 21.76 10.97
C ASN A 391 -4.66 21.68 9.67
N ASP A 392 -3.97 21.48 8.55
CA ASP A 392 -4.61 21.40 7.23
C ASP A 392 -4.84 19.95 6.80
N CYS A 393 -3.93 19.06 7.15
CA CYS A 393 -3.86 17.74 6.55
C CYS A 393 -3.89 16.63 7.58
N ILE A 394 -4.40 15.48 7.12
CA ILE A 394 -4.26 14.20 7.80
C ILE A 394 -3.48 13.23 6.92
N VAL A 395 -2.73 12.35 7.56
CA VAL A 395 -2.19 11.14 6.94
C VAL A 395 -2.69 9.92 7.70
N ALA A 396 -3.14 8.92 6.96
CA ALA A 396 -3.54 7.63 7.49
C ALA A 396 -2.53 6.57 7.02
N TYR A 397 -2.05 5.75 7.95
CA TYR A 397 -1.03 4.74 7.68
C TYR A 397 -1.22 3.53 8.60
N VAL A 398 -0.56 2.41 8.28
CA VAL A 398 -0.45 1.26 9.20
C VAL A 398 0.99 1.17 9.64
N ASP A 399 1.27 1.25 10.94
CA ASP A 399 2.63 1.15 11.46
C ASP A 399 3.23 -0.22 11.10
N GLN A 400 4.42 -0.23 10.49
CA GLN A 400 5.06 -1.47 10.10
C GLN A 400 5.41 -2.36 11.31
N THR A 401 5.56 -1.79 12.51
CA THR A 401 5.77 -2.56 13.75
C THR A 401 4.48 -3.10 14.36
N ASP A 402 3.30 -2.65 13.90
CA ASP A 402 2.03 -3.11 14.43
C ASP A 402 1.57 -4.42 13.79
N ASN A 403 1.72 -5.51 14.53
CA ASN A 403 1.33 -6.86 14.12
C ASN A 403 -0.19 -7.03 13.86
N LEU A 404 -1.02 -6.10 14.34
CA LEU A 404 -2.46 -6.14 14.13
C LEU A 404 -2.91 -5.38 12.87
N GLY A 405 -2.02 -4.61 12.25
CA GLY A 405 -2.33 -3.82 11.06
C GLY A 405 -3.35 -2.70 11.32
N ARG A 406 -3.35 -2.08 12.51
CA ARG A 406 -4.30 -1.02 12.85
C ARG A 406 -3.98 0.26 12.09
N VAL A 407 -5.03 0.96 11.66
CA VAL A 407 -4.88 2.25 10.99
C VAL A 407 -4.62 3.34 12.03
N MET A 408 -3.51 4.04 11.85
CA MET A 408 -3.08 5.19 12.63
C MET A 408 -3.22 6.46 11.80
N VAL A 409 -3.50 7.57 12.47
CA VAL A 409 -3.68 8.89 11.86
C VAL A 409 -2.77 9.91 12.53
N LYS A 410 -2.13 10.76 11.74
CA LYS A 410 -1.45 11.98 12.18
C LYS A 410 -2.04 13.19 11.47
N THR A 411 -2.02 14.34 12.13
CA THR A 411 -2.39 15.63 11.50
C THR A 411 -1.18 16.55 11.41
N PHE A 412 -1.14 17.41 10.40
CA PHE A 412 -0.06 18.36 10.18
C PHE A 412 -0.51 19.55 9.34
N TRP A 413 0.24 20.64 9.42
CA TRP A 413 0.16 21.78 8.49
C TRP A 413 1.45 21.91 7.68
N ASN A 414 1.37 22.54 6.51
CA ASN A 414 2.53 22.84 5.69
C ASN A 414 2.78 24.34 5.71
N ARG A 415 3.98 24.74 6.14
CA ARG A 415 4.35 26.14 6.21
C ARG A 415 5.37 26.51 5.13
N PRO A 416 5.19 27.62 4.39
CA PRO A 416 6.16 28.07 3.41
C PRO A 416 7.37 28.73 4.08
N PHE A 417 8.58 28.29 3.74
CA PHE A 417 9.85 28.94 4.09
C PHE A 417 10.47 29.59 2.85
N GLN A 418 10.09 30.84 2.54
CA GLN A 418 10.50 31.50 1.28
C GLN A 418 11.84 32.23 1.38
N SER A 419 12.10 32.89 2.50
CA SER A 419 13.23 33.80 2.67
C SER A 419 14.42 33.19 3.41
N SER A 420 14.30 31.97 3.92
CA SER A 420 15.37 31.24 4.60
C SER A 420 15.31 29.74 4.31
N PRO A 421 16.44 29.02 4.43
CA PRO A 421 16.45 27.56 4.36
C PRO A 421 15.40 26.98 5.32
N PRO A 422 14.62 25.96 4.90
CA PRO A 422 14.91 25.05 3.78
C PRO A 422 14.38 25.46 2.40
N TYR A 423 13.91 26.71 2.18
CA TYR A 423 13.45 27.19 0.86
C TYR A 423 12.31 26.37 0.21
N ARG A 424 11.39 25.87 1.02
CA ARG A 424 10.26 25.02 0.58
C ARG A 424 9.11 25.06 1.58
N TYR A 425 8.02 24.39 1.24
CA TYR A 425 7.00 24.02 2.23
C TYR A 425 7.55 22.93 3.15
N ARG A 426 7.35 23.11 4.46
CA ARG A 426 7.78 22.16 5.49
C ARG A 426 6.60 21.74 6.35
N VAL A 427 6.57 20.46 6.69
CA VAL A 427 5.68 19.92 7.73
C VAL A 427 6.03 20.53 9.08
N GLU A 428 5.03 21.11 9.74
CA GLU A 428 5.13 21.60 11.11
C GLU A 428 3.92 21.07 11.93
N ASN A 429 3.81 21.43 13.22
CA ASN A 429 2.68 21.07 14.11
C ASN A 429 2.17 19.62 13.95
N LEU A 430 3.10 18.67 13.85
CA LEU A 430 2.76 17.25 13.64
C LEU A 430 2.16 16.66 14.92
N LEU A 431 0.88 16.30 14.87
CA LEU A 431 0.15 15.71 16.00
C LEU A 431 -0.18 14.24 15.76
N GLY A 432 -0.25 13.47 16.84
CA GLY A 432 -0.50 12.03 16.82
C GLY A 432 0.77 11.18 17.07
N PRO A 433 0.72 9.87 16.86
CA PRO A 433 -0.35 9.15 16.17
C PRO A 433 -1.58 8.86 17.06
N VAL A 434 -2.76 8.82 16.44
CA VAL A 434 -4.01 8.34 17.05
C VAL A 434 -4.56 7.17 16.25
N MET A 435 -5.02 6.14 16.96
CA MET A 435 -5.65 4.98 16.33
C MET A 435 -7.04 5.38 15.81
N LEU A 436 -7.33 5.06 14.54
CA LEU A 436 -8.61 5.37 13.92
C LEU A 436 -9.75 4.62 14.61
N ASP A 437 -9.66 3.29 14.65
CA ASP A 437 -10.60 2.40 15.33
C ASP A 437 -9.89 1.06 15.62
N PRO A 438 -10.06 0.44 16.81
CA PRO A 438 -9.38 -0.82 17.16
C PRO A 438 -9.72 -2.02 16.26
N ASN A 439 -10.87 -1.99 15.58
CA ASN A 439 -11.35 -3.00 14.67
C ASN A 439 -11.01 -2.68 13.21
N MET A 440 -10.71 -1.42 12.88
CA MET A 440 -10.23 -1.03 11.56
C MET A 440 -8.78 -1.45 11.36
N ARG A 441 -8.61 -2.57 10.64
CA ARG A 441 -7.32 -3.20 10.39
C ARG A 441 -7.16 -3.52 8.92
N THR A 442 -6.07 -3.09 8.31
CA THR A 442 -5.82 -3.27 6.88
C THR A 442 -4.39 -3.72 6.60
N ALA A 443 -4.27 -4.51 5.55
CA ALA A 443 -3.02 -4.88 4.88
C ALA A 443 -2.96 -4.25 3.48
N SER A 444 -3.99 -3.49 3.12
CA SER A 444 -4.18 -2.87 1.82
C SER A 444 -3.91 -1.37 1.91
N GLY A 445 -3.64 -0.74 0.77
CA GLY A 445 -3.53 0.71 0.68
C GLY A 445 -4.78 1.43 1.21
N ILE A 446 -4.55 2.62 1.78
CA ILE A 446 -5.58 3.48 2.36
C ILE A 446 -5.93 4.58 1.35
N ALA A 447 -7.22 4.91 1.25
CA ALA A 447 -7.71 6.10 0.57
C ALA A 447 -8.20 7.10 1.63
N ALA A 448 -7.90 8.38 1.46
CA ALA A 448 -8.40 9.43 2.34
C ALA A 448 -8.84 10.64 1.50
N TRP A 449 -9.88 11.34 1.95
CA TRP A 449 -10.36 12.58 1.33
C TRP A 449 -11.05 13.47 2.36
N TYR A 450 -11.28 14.73 1.99
CA TYR A 450 -12.12 15.65 2.76
C TYR A 450 -13.36 16.02 1.95
N GLN A 451 -14.52 16.00 2.59
CA GLN A 451 -15.78 16.40 1.99
C GLN A 451 -16.81 16.81 3.05
N ASP A 452 -17.61 17.84 2.76
CA ASP A 452 -18.82 18.20 3.52
C ASP A 452 -18.59 18.26 5.05
N GLY A 453 -17.52 18.96 5.44
CA GLY A 453 -17.20 19.17 6.86
C GLY A 453 -16.46 18.01 7.53
N LYS A 454 -16.11 16.95 6.80
CA LYS A 454 -15.52 15.73 7.36
C LYS A 454 -14.33 15.22 6.56
N PHE A 455 -13.37 14.66 7.29
CA PHE A 455 -12.37 13.75 6.74
C PHE A 455 -12.95 12.35 6.65
N TYR A 456 -12.60 11.65 5.58
CA TYR A 456 -12.96 10.27 5.33
C TYR A 456 -11.72 9.43 5.11
N ILE A 457 -11.75 8.19 5.61
CA ILE A 457 -10.73 7.17 5.38
C ILE A 457 -11.42 5.89 4.93
N ALA A 458 -10.94 5.29 3.84
CA ALA A 458 -11.40 4.00 3.35
C ALA A 458 -10.25 3.02 3.19
N ALA A 459 -10.45 1.78 3.63
CA ALA A 459 -9.56 0.67 3.30
C ALA A 459 -10.31 -0.67 3.24
N ARG A 460 -9.75 -1.61 2.49
CA ARG A 460 -10.15 -3.02 2.56
C ARG A 460 -9.74 -3.57 3.91
N THR A 461 -10.67 -4.15 4.66
CA THR A 461 -10.33 -4.77 5.94
C THR A 461 -9.58 -6.08 5.75
N THR A 462 -8.83 -6.50 6.76
CA THR A 462 -8.06 -7.78 6.75
C THR A 462 -8.91 -9.03 6.98
N TRP A 463 -10.23 -8.91 7.10
CA TRP A 463 -11.12 -10.06 7.27
C TRP A 463 -11.57 -10.56 5.89
N PHE A 464 -11.46 -11.87 5.65
CA PHE A 464 -11.88 -12.47 4.37
C PHE A 464 -13.35 -12.22 4.06
N GLY A 465 -13.64 -11.95 2.79
CA GLY A 465 -15.00 -11.68 2.31
C GLY A 465 -15.64 -10.40 2.86
N GLN A 466 -14.91 -9.58 3.62
CA GLN A 466 -15.46 -8.36 4.22
C GLN A 466 -15.19 -7.09 3.42
N ASN A 467 -16.00 -6.10 3.77
CA ASN A 467 -16.27 -4.90 3.01
C ASN A 467 -15.10 -3.90 3.02
N LEU A 468 -15.12 -3.05 2.00
CA LEU A 468 -14.57 -1.71 2.05
C LEU A 468 -15.19 -0.98 3.26
N ALA A 469 -14.37 -0.73 4.28
CA ALA A 469 -14.80 0.02 5.45
C ALA A 469 -14.45 1.49 5.24
N VAL A 470 -15.42 2.36 5.46
CA VAL A 470 -15.26 3.81 5.37
C VAL A 470 -15.58 4.43 6.71
N TYR A 471 -14.67 5.23 7.22
CA TYR A 471 -14.82 5.96 8.47
C TYR A 471 -14.79 7.45 8.19
N SER A 472 -15.54 8.22 8.98
CA SER A 472 -15.51 9.68 8.92
C SER A 472 -15.22 10.30 10.28
N SER A 473 -14.59 11.47 10.27
CA SER A 473 -14.36 12.33 11.44
C SER A 473 -14.41 13.80 11.03
N THR A 474 -14.92 14.67 11.88
CA THR A 474 -14.98 16.12 11.62
C THR A 474 -13.62 16.81 11.76
N ASP A 475 -12.70 16.26 12.56
CA ASP A 475 -11.37 16.85 12.80
C ASP A 475 -10.21 15.96 12.32
N GLY A 476 -10.52 14.74 11.86
CA GLY A 476 -9.54 13.81 11.32
C GLY A 476 -8.53 13.31 12.36
N TYR A 477 -8.82 13.41 13.66
CA TYR A 477 -7.90 13.00 14.73
C TYR A 477 -8.55 12.05 15.72
N ARG A 478 -9.69 12.42 16.32
CA ARG A 478 -10.45 11.57 17.24
C ARG A 478 -11.88 11.37 16.75
N ASN A 479 -12.61 10.46 17.40
CA ASN A 479 -14.04 10.22 17.17
C ASN A 479 -14.38 9.79 15.73
N TRP A 480 -13.57 8.91 15.15
CA TRP A 480 -13.90 8.26 13.90
C TRP A 480 -15.14 7.39 14.06
N SER A 481 -16.06 7.47 13.10
CA SER A 481 -17.29 6.68 13.08
C SER A 481 -17.38 5.92 11.77
N LEU A 482 -17.74 4.64 11.84
CA LEU A 482 -18.02 3.83 10.66
C LEU A 482 -19.21 4.44 9.90
N ASP A 483 -19.00 4.74 8.62
CA ASP A 483 -20.02 5.33 7.76
C ASP A 483 -20.93 4.23 7.20
N SER A 484 -22.17 4.19 7.71
CA SER A 484 -23.16 3.17 7.35
C SER A 484 -23.67 3.28 5.92
N SER A 485 -23.48 4.42 5.24
CA SER A 485 -23.86 4.59 3.82
C SER A 485 -23.11 3.65 2.88
N PHE A 486 -21.98 3.09 3.34
CA PHE A 486 -21.26 2.08 2.57
C PHE A 486 -21.91 0.70 2.61
N GLY A 487 -22.75 0.38 3.60
CA GLY A 487 -23.45 -0.91 3.69
C GLY A 487 -22.55 -2.13 3.88
N THR A 488 -23.15 -3.28 4.17
CA THR A 488 -22.46 -4.56 4.44
C THR A 488 -22.20 -5.42 3.19
N SER A 489 -22.52 -4.93 1.99
CA SER A 489 -22.37 -5.64 0.71
C SER A 489 -21.22 -5.13 -0.15
N THR A 490 -20.44 -4.17 0.36
CA THR A 490 -19.41 -3.48 -0.42
C THR A 490 -18.06 -4.19 -0.36
N TYR A 491 -17.86 -5.28 -1.10
CA TYR A 491 -16.57 -5.96 -1.16
C TYR A 491 -15.53 -5.16 -1.97
N SER A 492 -14.24 -5.35 -1.69
CA SER A 492 -13.14 -4.89 -2.54
C SER A 492 -12.04 -5.95 -2.55
N ALA A 493 -11.64 -6.40 -3.73
CA ALA A 493 -10.47 -7.25 -3.93
C ALA A 493 -9.18 -6.42 -3.89
N THR A 494 -9.22 -5.17 -4.37
CA THR A 494 -8.05 -4.29 -4.44
C THR A 494 -8.06 -3.20 -3.38
N ALA A 495 -6.95 -2.49 -3.22
CA ALA A 495 -6.92 -1.26 -2.43
C ALA A 495 -7.84 -0.19 -3.05
N PRO A 496 -8.66 0.53 -2.26
CA PRO A 496 -9.45 1.63 -2.76
C PRO A 496 -8.57 2.83 -3.12
N SER A 497 -9.09 3.72 -3.94
CA SER A 497 -8.49 5.02 -4.28
C SER A 497 -9.56 6.10 -4.25
N ALA A 498 -9.25 7.27 -3.71
CA ALA A 498 -10.17 8.40 -3.65
C ALA A 498 -9.60 9.59 -4.41
N ALA A 499 -10.49 10.44 -4.93
CA ALA A 499 -10.15 11.73 -5.47
C ALA A 499 -11.20 12.79 -5.13
N SER A 500 -10.73 14.01 -4.84
CA SER A 500 -11.51 15.12 -4.30
C SER A 500 -11.42 16.34 -5.19
N CYS A 501 -12.57 16.89 -5.59
CA CYS A 501 -12.59 18.06 -6.47
C CYS A 501 -12.00 19.28 -5.76
N PHE A 502 -10.95 19.87 -6.36
CA PHE A 502 -10.23 21.02 -5.80
C PHE A 502 -11.12 22.25 -5.57
N ALA A 503 -12.21 22.37 -6.33
CA ALA A 503 -13.18 23.46 -6.25
C ALA A 503 -14.64 22.98 -6.09
N GLY A 504 -14.86 21.70 -5.80
CA GLY A 504 -16.18 21.06 -5.92
C GLY A 504 -16.72 20.43 -4.65
N VAL A 505 -17.98 20.04 -4.73
CA VAL A 505 -18.78 19.37 -3.68
C VAL A 505 -18.85 17.86 -3.89
N TYR A 506 -17.95 17.32 -4.71
CA TYR A 506 -17.99 15.92 -5.11
C TYR A 506 -16.63 15.21 -4.98
N ASN A 507 -16.69 13.94 -4.59
CA ASN A 507 -15.57 13.02 -4.54
C ASN A 507 -15.93 11.71 -5.24
N ALA A 508 -14.93 10.95 -5.68
CA ALA A 508 -15.12 9.55 -6.06
C ALA A 508 -14.23 8.63 -5.26
N LEU A 509 -14.79 7.48 -4.91
CA LEU A 509 -14.07 6.33 -4.40
C LEU A 509 -14.13 5.22 -5.45
N VAL A 510 -12.97 4.75 -5.90
CA VAL A 510 -12.79 3.72 -6.93
C VAL A 510 -12.15 2.49 -6.31
N TYR A 511 -12.64 1.30 -6.68
CA TYR A 511 -12.13 0.01 -6.23
C TYR A 511 -12.51 -1.10 -7.24
N ALA A 512 -11.97 -2.32 -7.07
CA ALA A 512 -12.30 -3.46 -7.90
C ALA A 512 -12.67 -4.69 -7.06
N ARG A 513 -13.55 -5.55 -7.57
CA ARG A 513 -14.07 -6.77 -6.92
C ARG A 513 -13.73 -8.05 -7.66
#